data_AF-A0A369GRJ2-F1
#
_entry.id   AF-A0A369GRJ2-F1
#
_cell.length_a   1.000
_cell.length_b   1.000
_cell.length_c   1.000
_cell.angle_alpha   90.00
_cell.angle_beta   90.00
_cell.angle_gamma   90.00
#
_symmetry.space_group_name_H-M   'P 1'
#
loop_
_entity.id
_entity.type
_entity.pdbx_description
1 polymer ?
#
loop_
_entity_poly.entity_id
_entity_poly.type
_entity_poly.pdbx_seq_one_letter_code
_entity_poly.pdbx_strand_id
1 'polypeptide(L)'
;MALHPSRAVVVLRAGKRAATRPQRPFTSTAYTPSATSTTTQPPRNDQDIIGEAIRRGQVQESTWKKETPSQDEKAQRPRWSETPERMKAPMQMDFAKDPRNKIWVVNSDPARLDSMYNRLLGPGGSKMLPEELKWLAVTHKSFDYGRRGFNDRLAMMGRMALILEATMYIVNKPPDPKTAFPDPFQRKTHKHPQLASIDNLAIEGPRQMIGKEKLYALALGVGMPFVIRWKPRMTHRLKESGVEVVFSAAIMAIIGAINLQHGAAVSSAIIRDRIFLKLPKSTLPASAPQDSTDDPRQRSDAQIVEDLSSASQPKEQL
;
A
#
# COMPACT_ATOMS: atom_id res chain seq x y z
N MET A 1 -18.18 -58.40 -10.48
CA MET A 1 -17.59 -57.75 -9.30
C MET A 1 -17.37 -56.28 -9.66
N ALA A 2 -18.39 -55.42 -9.64
CA ALA A 2 -19.05 -54.85 -8.46
C ALA A 2 -18.07 -54.09 -7.55
N LEU A 3 -17.98 -52.75 -7.72
CA LEU A 3 -18.44 -51.75 -6.74
C LEU A 3 -17.82 -50.37 -7.03
N HIS A 4 -18.68 -49.42 -7.44
CA HIS A 4 -18.55 -48.00 -7.10
C HIS A 4 -18.78 -47.80 -5.59
N PRO A 5 -18.23 -46.73 -5.01
CA PRO A 5 -19.10 -45.77 -4.32
C PRO A 5 -18.67 -44.31 -4.63
N SER A 6 -19.56 -43.43 -5.10
CA SER A 6 -20.70 -42.76 -4.43
C SER A 6 -20.35 -41.38 -3.90
N ARG A 7 -20.98 -40.41 -4.56
CA ARG A 7 -21.19 -39.02 -4.16
C ARG A 7 -21.75 -38.92 -2.73
N ALA A 8 -21.25 -37.97 -1.95
CA ALA A 8 -21.99 -37.40 -0.84
C ALA A 8 -22.35 -35.94 -1.17
N VAL A 9 -23.62 -35.77 -1.53
CA VAL A 9 -24.31 -34.47 -1.57
C VAL A 9 -24.83 -34.21 -0.17
N VAL A 10 -24.43 -33.08 0.43
CA VAL A 10 -25.04 -32.58 1.66
C VAL A 10 -25.91 -31.39 1.30
N VAL A 11 -27.22 -31.58 1.41
CA VAL A 11 -28.28 -30.56 1.39
C VAL A 11 -28.98 -30.63 2.76
N LEU A 12 -29.53 -29.47 3.19
CA LEU A 12 -30.32 -29.15 4.40
C LEU A 12 -29.50 -28.30 5.39
N ARG A 13 -29.97 -27.17 5.94
CA ARG A 13 -31.33 -26.64 6.08
C ARG A 13 -31.27 -25.14 6.36
N ALA A 14 -32.19 -24.38 5.77
CA ALA A 14 -32.44 -22.98 6.11
C ALA A 14 -33.05 -22.86 7.51
N GLY A 15 -32.47 -22.00 8.36
CA GLY A 15 -33.00 -21.63 9.67
C GLY A 15 -33.12 -20.11 9.77
N LYS A 16 -34.34 -19.59 9.62
CA LYS A 16 -34.72 -18.22 9.96
C LYS A 16 -34.66 -18.04 11.48
N ARG A 17 -33.93 -17.04 11.98
CA ARG A 17 -34.24 -16.37 13.25
C ARG A 17 -33.98 -14.87 13.13
N ALA A 18 -35.07 -14.12 13.20
CA ALA A 18 -35.10 -12.68 13.44
C ALA A 18 -34.81 -12.43 14.94
N ALA A 19 -34.04 -11.38 15.24
CA ALA A 19 -33.92 -10.83 16.58
C ALA A 19 -33.59 -9.33 16.52
N THR A 20 -34.67 -8.56 16.46
CA THR A 20 -34.98 -7.39 17.29
C THR A 20 -33.86 -6.43 17.72
N ARG A 21 -33.94 -5.21 17.17
CA ARG A 21 -33.25 -3.98 17.56
C ARG A 21 -33.86 -3.40 18.85
N PRO A 22 -33.09 -3.16 19.92
CA PRO A 22 -33.57 -2.32 21.01
C PRO A 22 -33.27 -0.83 20.71
N GLN A 23 -34.35 -0.07 20.51
CA GLN A 23 -34.32 1.39 20.58
C GLN A 23 -34.08 1.84 22.02
N ARG A 24 -33.30 2.90 22.22
CA ARG A 24 -33.24 3.64 23.48
C ARG A 24 -34.03 4.94 23.34
N PRO A 25 -34.92 5.26 24.29
CA PRO A 25 -35.76 6.45 24.22
C PRO A 25 -35.00 7.73 24.58
N PHE A 26 -35.35 8.78 23.85
CA PHE A 26 -35.18 10.17 24.25
C PHE A 26 -35.99 10.44 25.53
N THR A 27 -35.37 11.06 26.52
CA THR A 27 -36.09 11.89 27.49
C THR A 27 -35.33 13.20 27.70
N SER A 28 -36.09 14.27 27.50
CA SER A 28 -35.79 15.67 27.73
C SER A 28 -36.37 16.04 29.09
N THR A 29 -35.62 16.76 29.93
CA THR A 29 -36.11 17.62 31.02
C THR A 29 -34.88 18.39 31.52
N ALA A 30 -34.73 19.67 31.21
CA ALA A 30 -35.43 20.83 31.78
C ALA A 30 -34.56 21.50 32.86
N TYR A 31 -34.41 22.80 32.65
CA TYR A 31 -33.59 23.79 33.35
C TYR A 31 -34.51 24.57 34.30
N THR A 32 -34.14 24.81 35.56
CA THR A 32 -34.40 26.06 36.32
C THR A 32 -33.78 26.02 37.74
N PRO A 33 -33.54 27.18 38.39
CA PRO A 33 -32.50 27.41 39.40
C PRO A 33 -33.06 27.83 40.78
N SER A 34 -32.19 28.40 41.64
CA SER A 34 -32.44 29.13 42.92
C SER A 34 -32.16 28.27 44.18
N ALA A 35 -31.68 28.75 45.34
CA ALA A 35 -31.31 30.08 45.83
C ALA A 35 -30.41 29.98 47.09
N THR A 36 -29.90 31.15 47.44
CA THR A 36 -29.10 31.69 48.55
C THR A 36 -29.53 31.36 49.99
N SER A 37 -28.55 31.27 50.90
CA SER A 37 -28.62 31.72 52.31
C SER A 37 -27.20 31.91 52.86
N THR A 38 -26.64 33.12 52.86
CA THR A 38 -26.43 34.06 54.01
C THR A 38 -26.35 33.42 55.40
N THR A 39 -25.18 33.50 56.06
CA THR A 39 -25.03 33.63 57.53
C THR A 39 -23.75 34.42 57.87
N THR A 40 -23.99 35.66 58.32
CA THR A 40 -23.40 36.52 59.37
C THR A 40 -22.02 36.22 60.01
N GLN A 41 -21.22 37.30 60.10
CA GLN A 41 -19.91 37.48 60.78
C GLN A 41 -19.94 37.47 62.33
N PRO A 42 -18.77 37.53 63.00
CA PRO A 42 -18.38 38.77 63.71
C PRO A 42 -16.88 39.17 63.53
N PRO A 43 -16.42 40.34 64.07
CA PRO A 43 -15.45 41.19 63.37
C PRO A 43 -14.05 41.36 64.03
N ARG A 44 -13.19 42.07 63.27
CA ARG A 44 -12.07 42.97 63.67
C ARG A 44 -10.78 42.36 64.24
N ASN A 45 -9.67 42.54 63.51
CA ASN A 45 -8.74 43.64 63.78
C ASN A 45 -7.65 43.73 62.68
N ASP A 46 -7.48 44.93 62.14
CA ASP A 46 -6.33 45.34 61.34
C ASP A 46 -5.11 45.48 62.24
N GLN A 47 -4.15 44.56 62.19
CA GLN A 47 -2.70 44.79 62.31
C GLN A 47 -1.95 43.61 61.63
N ASP A 48 -0.79 43.91 61.05
CA ASP A 48 0.26 42.97 60.59
C ASP A 48 0.34 42.60 59.09
N ILE A 49 0.29 43.59 58.19
CA ILE A 49 0.69 43.43 56.76
C ILE A 49 2.23 43.47 56.54
N ILE A 50 3.05 43.63 57.58
CA ILE A 50 4.52 43.85 57.41
C ILE A 50 5.37 42.71 58.00
N GLY A 51 4.77 41.74 58.69
CA GLY A 51 5.49 40.66 59.41
C GLY A 51 5.80 39.38 58.62
N GLU A 52 5.20 39.15 57.45
CA GLU A 52 5.29 37.85 56.75
C GLU A 52 6.28 37.84 55.56
N ALA A 53 6.75 39.00 55.11
CA ALA A 53 7.69 39.13 54.00
C ALA A 53 9.18 38.88 54.37
N ILE A 54 9.48 38.65 55.66
CA ILE A 54 10.85 38.45 56.17
C ILE A 54 10.94 37.13 56.97
N ARG A 55 10.22 36.08 56.54
CA ARG A 55 10.58 34.68 56.79
C ARG A 55 11.11 34.06 55.50
N ARG A 56 12.19 34.66 55.02
CA ARG A 56 13.05 34.13 53.95
C ARG A 56 13.65 32.81 54.42
N GLY A 57 13.54 31.77 53.59
CA GLY A 57 14.42 30.60 53.73
C GLY A 57 13.87 29.27 53.24
N GLN A 58 13.18 29.22 52.10
CA GLN A 58 13.08 27.95 51.37
C GLN A 58 13.56 28.10 49.93
N VAL A 59 14.69 27.41 49.73
CA VAL A 59 15.32 27.00 48.48
C VAL A 59 14.30 26.90 47.34
N GLN A 60 14.47 27.73 46.31
CA GLN A 60 13.85 27.46 45.02
C GLN A 60 14.51 26.22 44.43
N GLU A 61 13.89 25.07 44.69
CA GLU A 61 14.14 23.87 43.94
C GLU A 61 13.64 24.14 42.52
N SER A 62 14.59 24.44 41.62
CA SER A 62 14.34 24.69 40.20
C SER A 62 13.74 23.42 39.60
N THR A 63 12.43 23.31 39.72
CA THR A 63 11.64 22.28 39.10
C THR A 63 11.77 22.54 37.61
N TRP A 64 12.47 21.66 36.90
CA TRP A 64 12.53 21.64 35.44
C TRP A 64 11.11 21.42 34.90
N LYS A 65 10.31 22.49 34.85
CA LYS A 65 9.06 22.52 34.11
C LYS A 65 9.44 22.51 32.64
N LYS A 66 9.47 21.32 32.07
CA LYS A 66 9.45 21.11 30.63
C LYS A 66 8.18 21.81 30.13
N GLU A 67 8.33 23.00 29.57
CA GLU A 67 7.22 23.75 28.96
C GLU A 67 6.57 22.81 27.94
N THR A 68 5.40 22.30 28.30
CA THR A 68 4.58 21.52 27.39
C THR A 68 3.90 22.55 26.49
N PRO A 69 4.05 22.47 25.16
CA PRO A 69 3.39 23.42 24.28
C PRO A 69 1.88 23.39 24.57
N SER A 70 1.28 24.58 24.58
CA SER A 70 -0.16 24.75 24.77
C SER A 70 -0.92 23.87 23.78
N GLN A 71 -2.08 23.34 24.21
CA GLN A 71 -2.85 22.40 23.38
C GLN A 71 -3.25 23.00 22.02
N ASP A 72 -3.36 24.33 21.94
CA ASP A 72 -3.70 25.08 20.73
C ASP A 72 -2.55 25.12 19.71
N GLU A 73 -1.29 25.24 20.14
CA GLU A 73 -0.13 25.14 19.24
C GLU A 73 0.10 23.71 18.72
N LYS A 74 -0.24 22.70 19.53
CA LYS A 74 -0.22 21.29 19.10
C LYS A 74 -1.31 20.98 18.07
N ALA A 75 -2.41 21.74 18.07
CA ALA A 75 -3.49 21.61 17.08
C ALA A 75 -3.13 22.24 15.72
N GLN A 76 -2.22 23.21 15.68
CA GLN A 76 -1.80 23.89 14.45
C GLN A 76 -0.75 23.12 13.64
N ARG A 77 0.01 22.20 14.27
CA ARG A 77 1.03 21.42 13.55
C ARG A 77 0.38 20.35 12.68
N PRO A 78 0.85 20.18 11.43
CA PRO A 78 0.27 19.19 10.55
C PRO A 78 0.51 17.77 11.08
N ARG A 79 -0.51 16.92 11.00
CA ARG A 79 -0.51 15.57 11.60
C ARG A 79 0.56 14.66 11.03
N TRP A 80 0.99 14.94 9.80
CA TRP A 80 2.04 14.18 9.15
C TRP A 80 3.44 14.48 9.68
N SER A 81 3.66 15.60 10.37
CA SER A 81 5.00 16.05 10.80
C SER A 81 5.43 15.44 12.13
N GLU A 82 4.51 15.38 13.10
CA GLU A 82 4.79 14.95 14.47
C GLU A 82 4.04 13.66 14.85
N THR A 83 4.70 12.84 15.67
CA THR A 83 4.07 11.67 16.30
C THR A 83 3.46 12.08 17.64
N PRO A 84 2.21 11.71 17.95
CA PRO A 84 1.59 12.04 19.23
C PRO A 84 2.45 11.62 20.44
N GLU A 85 2.69 12.55 21.36
CA GLU A 85 3.61 12.35 22.48
C GLU A 85 3.17 11.21 23.42
N ARG A 86 1.86 11.06 23.65
CA ARG A 86 1.27 9.96 24.42
C ARG A 86 1.56 8.57 23.85
N MET A 87 1.93 8.47 22.57
CA MET A 87 2.27 7.21 21.91
C MET A 87 3.78 6.95 21.88
N LYS A 88 4.61 7.90 22.33
CA LYS A 88 6.07 7.74 22.39
C LYS A 88 6.41 6.93 23.66
N ALA A 89 7.21 5.88 23.48
CA ALA A 89 7.77 5.14 24.61
C ALA A 89 9.01 5.89 25.14
N PRO A 90 9.28 5.85 26.46
CA PRO A 90 10.42 6.55 27.05
C PRO A 90 11.77 5.96 26.63
N MET A 91 11.84 4.65 26.35
CA MET A 91 13.04 3.97 25.88
C MET A 91 12.67 2.93 24.81
N GLN A 92 13.61 2.63 23.92
CA GLN A 92 13.46 1.62 22.88
C GLN A 92 13.77 0.23 23.46
N MET A 93 12.80 -0.69 23.43
CA MET A 93 12.97 -2.06 23.92
C MET A 93 13.31 -3.08 22.82
N ASP A 94 13.27 -2.68 21.54
CA ASP A 94 13.56 -3.56 20.41
C ASP A 94 15.08 -3.71 20.20
N PHE A 95 15.58 -4.94 20.38
CA PHE A 95 16.93 -5.35 20.03
C PHE A 95 16.95 -5.89 18.60
N ALA A 96 17.44 -5.08 17.66
CA ALA A 96 17.62 -5.54 16.28
C ALA A 96 18.83 -6.47 16.20
N LYS A 97 18.70 -7.57 15.45
CA LYS A 97 19.82 -8.51 15.20
C LYS A 97 21.04 -7.78 14.60
N ASP A 98 20.79 -6.87 13.66
CA ASP A 98 21.80 -5.96 13.12
C ASP A 98 21.42 -4.51 13.43
N PRO A 99 22.27 -3.72 14.10
CA PRO A 99 22.03 -2.30 14.37
C PRO A 99 21.84 -1.47 13.10
N ARG A 100 22.47 -1.87 11.99
CA ARG A 100 22.38 -1.19 10.68
C ARG A 100 20.97 -1.20 10.09
N ASN A 101 20.16 -2.21 10.39
CA ASN A 101 18.78 -2.29 9.91
C ASN A 101 17.85 -1.27 10.61
N LYS A 102 18.32 -0.64 11.71
CA LYS A 102 17.56 0.34 12.47
C LYS A 102 17.63 1.74 11.86
N ILE A 103 18.70 2.05 11.15
CA ILE A 103 18.95 3.37 10.55
C ILE A 103 18.29 3.39 9.17
N TRP A 104 17.24 4.19 9.03
CA TRP A 104 16.57 4.45 7.75
C TRP A 104 16.12 5.90 7.68
N VAL A 105 16.66 6.65 6.73
CA VAL A 105 16.37 8.07 6.54
C VAL A 105 15.06 8.21 5.76
N VAL A 106 14.15 9.03 6.27
CA VAL A 106 12.84 9.27 5.68
C VAL A 106 12.69 10.75 5.32
N ASN A 107 12.01 11.02 4.21
CA ASN A 107 11.76 12.39 3.77
C ASN A 107 10.86 13.17 4.74
N SER A 108 11.26 14.41 5.03
CA SER A 108 10.47 15.39 5.78
C SER A 108 10.16 16.65 4.97
N ASP A 109 10.77 16.82 3.79
CA ASP A 109 10.67 18.03 2.98
C ASP A 109 9.40 18.00 2.10
N PRO A 110 8.48 18.97 2.24
CA PRO A 110 7.27 19.04 1.42
C PRO A 110 7.57 19.40 -0.05
N ALA A 111 8.63 20.18 -0.32
CA ALA A 111 9.02 20.53 -1.68
C ALA A 111 9.39 19.31 -2.55
N ARG A 112 10.05 18.30 -1.93
CA ARG A 112 10.39 17.04 -2.62
C ARG A 112 9.14 16.24 -2.98
N LEU A 113 8.15 16.25 -2.08
CA LEU A 113 6.85 15.63 -2.29
C LEU A 113 6.13 16.28 -3.47
N ASP A 114 6.06 17.61 -3.52
CA ASP A 114 5.40 18.34 -4.59
C ASP A 114 6.06 18.12 -5.95
N SER A 115 7.39 18.08 -5.99
CA SER A 115 8.14 17.74 -7.21
C SER A 115 7.75 16.35 -7.75
N MET A 116 7.59 15.37 -6.87
CA MET A 116 7.18 14.00 -7.22
C MET A 116 5.73 13.97 -7.75
N TYR A 117 4.80 14.67 -7.09
CA TYR A 117 3.41 14.77 -7.56
C TYR A 117 3.31 15.43 -8.94
N ASN A 118 4.09 16.49 -9.19
CA ASN A 118 4.13 17.16 -10.48
C ASN A 118 4.70 16.25 -11.59
N ARG A 119 5.69 15.40 -11.28
CA ARG A 119 6.21 14.41 -12.25
C ARG A 119 5.21 13.30 -12.54
N LEU A 120 4.46 12.85 -11.53
CA LEU A 120 3.45 11.80 -11.67
C LEU A 120 2.25 12.28 -12.48
N LEU A 121 1.57 13.30 -11.96
CA LEU A 121 0.27 13.79 -12.44
C LEU A 121 0.39 14.85 -13.55
N GLY A 122 1.58 15.44 -13.71
CA GLY A 122 1.84 16.53 -14.64
C GLY A 122 1.83 17.91 -13.97
N PRO A 123 1.94 18.99 -14.76
CA PRO A 123 1.97 20.35 -14.24
C PRO A 123 0.71 20.65 -13.42
N GLY A 124 0.87 21.17 -12.22
CA GLY A 124 -0.23 21.45 -11.29
C GLY A 124 -0.68 20.25 -10.44
N GLY A 125 -0.07 19.07 -10.60
CA GLY A 125 -0.40 17.86 -9.83
C GLY A 125 -0.33 18.03 -8.31
N SER A 126 0.66 18.80 -7.83
CA SER A 126 0.85 19.14 -6.41
C SER A 126 -0.33 19.90 -5.77
N LYS A 127 -1.17 20.56 -6.57
CA LYS A 127 -2.35 21.31 -6.11
C LYS A 127 -3.63 20.47 -6.09
N MET A 128 -3.62 19.27 -6.67
CA MET A 128 -4.80 18.42 -6.74
C MET A 128 -5.19 17.89 -5.36
N LEU A 129 -4.22 17.53 -4.52
CA LEU A 129 -4.48 16.99 -3.19
C LEU A 129 -4.05 17.99 -2.12
N PRO A 130 -4.82 18.13 -1.02
CA PRO A 130 -4.38 18.91 0.13
C PRO A 130 -3.14 18.26 0.75
N GLU A 131 -2.32 19.05 1.44
CA GLU A 131 -1.02 18.63 1.95
C GLU A 131 -1.09 17.38 2.84
N GLU A 132 -2.02 17.35 3.78
CA GLU A 132 -2.25 16.19 4.66
C GLU A 132 -2.51 14.90 3.86
N LEU A 133 -3.32 15.00 2.79
CA LEU A 133 -3.67 13.85 1.98
C LEU A 133 -2.51 13.39 1.08
N LYS A 134 -1.67 14.34 0.63
CA LYS A 134 -0.44 14.03 -0.10
C LYS A 134 0.49 13.16 0.74
N TRP A 135 0.67 13.51 2.00
CA TRP A 135 1.47 12.75 2.95
C TRP A 135 0.81 11.42 3.35
N LEU A 136 -0.51 11.41 3.55
CA LEU A 136 -1.26 10.20 3.87
C LEU A 136 -1.08 9.13 2.78
N ALA A 137 -1.21 9.50 1.51
CA ALA A 137 -1.10 8.57 0.38
C ALA A 137 0.32 7.98 0.21
N VAL A 138 1.35 8.72 0.61
CA VAL A 138 2.77 8.37 0.43
C VAL A 138 3.38 7.65 1.65
N THR A 139 2.61 7.54 2.74
CA THR A 139 3.05 6.89 3.98
C THR A 139 2.56 5.46 4.07
N HIS A 140 3.49 4.53 4.19
CA HIS A 140 3.20 3.11 4.35
C HIS A 140 3.01 2.74 5.83
N LYS A 141 2.21 1.70 6.09
CA LYS A 141 1.91 1.20 7.45
C LYS A 141 3.15 0.86 8.29
N SER A 142 4.26 0.45 7.66
CA SER A 142 5.50 0.14 8.39
C SER A 142 6.22 1.36 8.96
N PHE A 143 5.85 2.57 8.53
CA PHE A 143 6.41 3.81 9.08
C PHE A 143 5.81 4.12 10.46
N ASP A 144 6.68 4.43 11.43
CA ASP A 144 6.30 4.83 12.78
C ASP A 144 5.23 3.91 13.42
N TYR A 145 5.32 2.60 13.16
CA TYR A 145 4.37 1.58 13.60
C TYR A 145 2.89 1.91 13.26
N GLY A 146 2.64 2.68 12.20
CA GLY A 146 1.29 3.11 11.82
C GLY A 146 0.64 4.08 12.80
N ARG A 147 1.43 4.75 13.66
CA ARG A 147 0.93 5.80 14.58
C ARG A 147 0.44 7.04 13.82
N ARG A 148 1.04 7.30 12.67
CA ARG A 148 0.58 8.30 11.70
C ARG A 148 -0.36 7.63 10.70
N GLY A 149 -1.17 8.45 10.03
CA GLY A 149 -2.04 7.97 8.97
C GLY A 149 -1.22 7.26 7.87
N PHE A 150 -1.73 6.12 7.40
CA PHE A 150 -1.10 5.30 6.37
C PHE A 150 -2.08 5.00 5.23
N ASN A 151 -1.55 4.52 4.11
CA ASN A 151 -2.22 4.55 2.82
C ASN A 151 -3.07 3.32 2.45
N ASP A 152 -3.16 2.28 3.29
CA ASP A 152 -3.79 0.98 2.95
C ASP A 152 -5.22 1.11 2.39
N ARG A 153 -6.08 1.93 3.02
CA ARG A 153 -7.48 2.10 2.56
C ARG A 153 -7.56 2.84 1.23
N LEU A 154 -6.72 3.87 1.06
CA LEU A 154 -6.63 4.61 -0.20
C LEU A 154 -6.09 3.70 -1.31
N ALA A 155 -5.10 2.86 -1.01
CA ALA A 155 -4.53 1.90 -1.94
C ALA A 155 -5.58 0.87 -2.39
N MET A 156 -6.41 0.39 -1.47
CA MET A 156 -7.52 -0.51 -1.81
C MET A 156 -8.50 0.13 -2.79
N MET A 157 -8.90 1.39 -2.55
CA MET A 157 -9.78 2.11 -3.46
C MET A 157 -9.13 2.33 -4.83
N GLY A 158 -7.91 2.86 -4.86
CA GLY A 158 -7.21 3.07 -6.13
C GLY A 158 -6.93 1.79 -6.91
N ARG A 159 -6.73 0.66 -6.23
CA ARG A 159 -6.65 -0.67 -6.87
C ARG A 159 -7.95 -1.00 -7.61
N MET A 160 -9.11 -0.78 -6.99
CA MET A 160 -10.41 -1.01 -7.65
C MET A 160 -10.59 -0.11 -8.87
N ALA A 161 -10.27 1.19 -8.73
CA ALA A 161 -10.35 2.14 -9.84
C ALA A 161 -9.43 1.76 -11.00
N LEU A 162 -8.19 1.39 -10.72
CA LEU A 162 -7.21 0.96 -11.71
C LEU A 162 -7.67 -0.30 -12.45
N ILE A 163 -8.13 -1.32 -11.72
CA ILE A 163 -8.62 -2.56 -12.34
C ILE A 163 -9.80 -2.27 -13.26
N LEU A 164 -10.76 -1.45 -12.80
CA LEU A 164 -11.92 -1.06 -13.62
C LEU A 164 -11.48 -0.35 -14.90
N GLU A 165 -10.61 0.65 -14.80
CA GLU A 165 -10.12 1.38 -15.97
C GLU A 165 -9.30 0.51 -16.92
N ALA A 166 -8.51 -0.44 -16.41
CA ALA A 166 -7.80 -1.38 -17.27
C ALA A 166 -8.76 -2.34 -17.97
N THR A 167 -9.78 -2.84 -17.28
CA THR A 167 -10.82 -3.65 -17.91
C THR A 167 -11.53 -2.87 -19.01
N MET A 168 -11.95 -1.62 -18.75
CA MET A 168 -12.55 -0.76 -19.77
C MET A 168 -11.58 -0.50 -20.93
N TYR A 169 -10.30 -0.28 -20.65
CA TYR A 169 -9.28 -0.09 -21.67
C TYR A 169 -9.13 -1.33 -22.57
N ILE A 170 -9.12 -2.54 -22.01
CA ILE A 170 -9.00 -3.79 -22.76
C ILE A 170 -10.26 -4.07 -23.59
N VAL A 171 -11.45 -3.86 -23.02
CA VAL A 171 -12.74 -4.08 -23.70
C VAL A 171 -12.99 -3.04 -24.81
N ASN A 172 -12.42 -1.84 -24.72
CA ASN A 172 -12.53 -0.83 -25.77
C ASN A 172 -11.50 -1.00 -26.91
N LYS A 173 -10.56 -1.94 -26.80
CA LYS A 173 -9.66 -2.27 -27.92
C LYS A 173 -10.44 -3.01 -29.01
N PRO A 174 -10.00 -2.89 -30.28
CA PRO A 174 -10.54 -3.74 -31.33
C PRO A 174 -10.37 -5.23 -30.98
N PRO A 175 -11.27 -6.11 -31.45
CA PRO A 175 -11.16 -7.55 -31.19
C PRO A 175 -9.84 -8.12 -31.72
N ASP A 176 -9.07 -8.77 -30.86
CA ASP A 176 -7.82 -9.41 -31.25
C ASP A 176 -8.10 -10.78 -31.90
N PRO A 177 -7.53 -11.10 -33.08
CA PRO A 177 -7.77 -12.38 -33.76
C PRO A 177 -7.23 -13.59 -32.96
N LYS A 178 -6.34 -13.34 -32.00
CA LYS A 178 -5.77 -14.34 -31.08
C LYS A 178 -6.77 -14.87 -30.07
N THR A 179 -7.96 -14.26 -29.97
CA THR A 179 -9.03 -14.65 -29.03
C THR A 179 -9.81 -15.87 -29.51
N ALA A 180 -9.61 -16.27 -30.77
CA ALA A 180 -10.23 -17.46 -31.35
C ALA A 180 -9.54 -18.73 -30.84
N PHE A 181 -9.95 -19.20 -29.67
CA PHE A 181 -9.50 -20.49 -29.13
C PHE A 181 -10.25 -21.65 -29.81
N PRO A 182 -9.57 -22.75 -30.17
CA PRO A 182 -10.23 -23.93 -30.70
C PRO A 182 -11.09 -24.59 -29.60
N ASP A 183 -12.41 -24.72 -29.83
CA ASP A 183 -13.30 -25.43 -28.91
C ASP A 183 -13.18 -26.95 -29.09
N PRO A 184 -12.86 -27.73 -28.04
CA PRO A 184 -12.75 -29.19 -28.12
C PRO A 184 -14.04 -29.90 -28.58
N PHE A 185 -15.19 -29.27 -28.34
CA PHE A 185 -16.50 -29.81 -28.68
C PHE A 185 -17.06 -29.26 -30.00
N GLN A 186 -16.26 -28.51 -30.76
CA GLN A 186 -16.62 -27.95 -32.08
C GLN A 186 -17.91 -27.11 -32.07
N ARG A 187 -18.27 -26.51 -30.92
CA ARG A 187 -19.43 -25.63 -30.82
C ARG A 187 -19.12 -24.31 -31.50
N LYS A 188 -20.13 -23.70 -32.13
CA LYS A 188 -20.01 -22.37 -32.72
C LYS A 188 -20.32 -21.32 -31.65
N THR A 189 -19.35 -20.49 -31.31
CA THR A 189 -19.54 -19.35 -30.41
C THR A 189 -20.47 -18.32 -31.04
N HIS A 190 -21.35 -17.72 -30.24
CA HIS A 190 -22.25 -16.66 -30.68
C HIS A 190 -21.44 -15.39 -31.03
N LYS A 191 -21.46 -14.97 -32.30
CA LYS A 191 -20.75 -13.78 -32.79
C LYS A 191 -21.64 -12.56 -32.68
N HIS A 192 -21.32 -11.64 -31.78
CA HIS A 192 -22.01 -10.37 -31.64
C HIS A 192 -21.00 -9.22 -31.53
N PRO A 193 -21.21 -8.07 -32.22
CA PRO A 193 -20.23 -6.97 -32.22
C PRO A 193 -19.90 -6.45 -30.82
N GLN A 194 -20.86 -6.41 -29.89
CA GLN A 194 -20.62 -5.97 -28.51
C GLN A 194 -19.89 -7.01 -27.64
N LEU A 195 -19.90 -8.28 -28.02
CA LEU A 195 -19.22 -9.35 -27.28
C LEU A 195 -17.81 -9.60 -27.79
N ALA A 196 -17.55 -9.29 -29.06
CA ALA A 196 -16.26 -9.55 -29.71
C ALA A 196 -15.09 -8.87 -29.00
N SER A 197 -15.28 -7.69 -28.39
CA SER A 197 -14.21 -6.99 -27.68
C SER A 197 -14.06 -7.44 -26.21
N ILE A 198 -15.06 -8.11 -25.65
CA ILE A 198 -14.99 -8.70 -24.31
C ILE A 198 -14.05 -9.91 -24.32
N ASP A 199 -13.98 -10.64 -25.43
CA ASP A 199 -13.08 -11.78 -25.62
C ASP A 199 -11.59 -11.40 -25.47
N ASN A 200 -11.24 -10.12 -25.64
CA ASN A 200 -9.88 -9.62 -25.39
C ASN A 200 -9.40 -9.88 -23.94
N LEU A 201 -10.34 -9.93 -22.99
CA LEU A 201 -10.03 -10.23 -21.58
C LEU A 201 -9.52 -11.66 -21.35
N ALA A 202 -9.76 -12.58 -22.30
CA ALA A 202 -9.25 -13.94 -22.21
C ALA A 202 -7.73 -14.00 -22.45
N ILE A 203 -7.18 -13.05 -23.22
CA ILE A 203 -5.74 -12.98 -23.52
C ILE A 203 -5.04 -12.05 -22.54
N GLU A 204 -5.54 -10.83 -22.40
CA GLU A 204 -4.92 -9.80 -21.56
C GLU A 204 -5.77 -9.55 -20.33
N GLY A 205 -5.26 -9.95 -19.16
CA GLY A 205 -5.92 -9.67 -17.90
C GLY A 205 -5.61 -8.25 -17.38
N PRO A 206 -6.56 -7.54 -16.74
CA PRO A 206 -6.31 -6.22 -16.14
C PRO A 206 -5.20 -6.25 -15.07
N ARG A 207 -5.03 -7.39 -14.37
CA ARG A 207 -3.93 -7.60 -13.41
C ARG A 207 -2.56 -7.72 -14.08
N GLN A 208 -2.51 -8.26 -15.31
CA GLN A 208 -1.28 -8.37 -16.10
C GLN A 208 -0.92 -7.03 -16.72
N MET A 209 -1.93 -6.26 -17.15
CA MET A 209 -1.75 -4.88 -17.62
C MET A 209 -1.17 -4.01 -16.51
N ILE A 210 -1.74 -4.07 -15.30
CA ILE A 210 -1.33 -3.28 -14.12
C ILE A 210 -0.58 -4.17 -13.11
N GLY A 211 0.47 -4.84 -13.59
CA GLY A 211 1.32 -5.66 -12.75
C GLY A 211 2.08 -4.82 -11.71
N LYS A 212 2.36 -5.41 -10.54
CA LYS A 212 3.16 -4.77 -9.48
C LYS A 212 4.53 -4.30 -9.99
N GLU A 213 5.14 -5.05 -10.91
CA GLU A 213 6.45 -4.74 -11.51
C GLU A 213 6.39 -3.49 -12.40
N LYS A 214 5.33 -3.36 -13.21
CA LYS A 214 5.12 -2.18 -14.07
C LYS A 214 4.84 -0.93 -13.25
N LEU A 215 4.02 -1.06 -12.20
CA LEU A 215 3.78 0.03 -11.25
C LEU A 215 5.05 0.40 -10.47
N TYR A 216 5.86 -0.59 -10.08
CA TYR A 216 7.13 -0.33 -9.43
C TYR A 216 8.11 0.42 -10.35
N ALA A 217 8.24 0.01 -11.61
CA ALA A 217 9.04 0.71 -12.60
C ALA A 217 8.58 2.16 -12.80
N LEU A 218 7.26 2.40 -12.85
CA LEU A 218 6.68 3.74 -12.90
C LEU A 218 7.06 4.56 -11.64
N ALA A 219 6.98 3.96 -10.46
CA ALA A 219 7.39 4.59 -9.19
C ALA A 219 8.86 5.04 -9.21
N LEU A 220 9.75 4.19 -9.75
CA LEU A 220 11.17 4.52 -9.90
C LEU A 220 11.36 5.72 -10.84
N GLY A 221 10.71 5.71 -12.01
CA GLY A 221 10.81 6.79 -12.99
C GLY A 221 10.32 8.15 -12.48
N VAL A 222 9.38 8.15 -11.53
CA VAL A 222 8.81 9.37 -10.93
C VAL A 222 9.66 9.88 -9.75
N GLY A 223 10.62 9.09 -9.23
CA GLY A 223 11.45 9.47 -8.09
C GLY A 223 10.80 9.17 -6.73
N MET A 224 9.87 8.22 -6.70
CA MET A 224 9.16 7.78 -5.49
C MET A 224 10.06 7.20 -4.36
N PRO A 225 11.22 6.56 -4.61
CA PRO A 225 12.11 6.07 -3.55
C PRO A 225 12.55 7.12 -2.54
N PHE A 226 12.69 8.37 -2.97
CA PHE A 226 13.20 9.47 -2.15
C PHE A 226 12.10 10.16 -1.33
N VAL A 227 10.85 9.79 -1.53
CA VAL A 227 9.69 10.52 -0.98
C VAL A 227 8.81 9.63 -0.10
N ILE A 228 8.69 8.33 -0.42
CA ILE A 228 7.90 7.40 0.40
C ILE A 228 8.43 7.29 1.82
N ARG A 229 7.49 7.34 2.77
CA ARG A 229 7.76 7.12 4.18
C ARG A 229 7.40 5.69 4.53
N TRP A 230 8.42 4.85 4.67
CA TRP A 230 8.28 3.44 5.01
C TRP A 230 9.51 2.99 5.79
N LYS A 231 9.43 1.80 6.40
CA LYS A 231 10.57 1.13 7.04
C LYS A 231 10.79 -0.23 6.38
N PRO A 232 11.95 -0.48 5.73
CA PRO A 232 12.27 -1.79 5.17
C PRO A 232 12.62 -2.78 6.29
N ARG A 233 12.45 -4.08 6.01
CA ARG A 233 12.88 -5.16 6.92
C ARG A 233 14.40 -5.26 6.99
N MET A 234 15.06 -5.15 5.83
CA MET A 234 16.51 -5.22 5.64
C MET A 234 16.95 -4.04 4.77
N THR A 235 17.83 -3.19 5.30
CA THR A 235 18.23 -1.95 4.60
C THR A 235 19.15 -2.23 3.40
N HIS A 236 19.92 -3.30 3.45
CA HIS A 236 20.83 -3.73 2.39
C HIS A 236 20.13 -4.52 1.26
N ARG A 237 18.95 -5.10 1.52
CA ARG A 237 18.15 -5.87 0.54
C ARG A 237 16.71 -5.37 0.50
N LEU A 238 16.49 -4.32 -0.28
CA LEU A 238 15.19 -3.67 -0.40
C LEU A 238 14.16 -4.53 -1.16
N LYS A 239 14.60 -5.33 -2.14
CA LYS A 239 13.72 -6.25 -2.89
C LYS A 239 13.07 -7.28 -1.97
N GLU A 240 13.87 -7.96 -1.15
CA GLU A 240 13.38 -8.92 -0.13
C GLU A 240 12.53 -8.25 0.95
N SER A 241 12.72 -6.94 1.18
CA SER A 241 11.90 -6.15 2.09
C SER A 241 10.53 -5.74 1.51
N GLY A 242 10.21 -6.12 0.28
CA GLY A 242 8.91 -5.87 -0.35
C GLY A 242 8.75 -4.46 -0.93
N VAL A 243 9.85 -3.82 -1.35
CA VAL A 243 9.81 -2.45 -1.91
C VAL A 243 8.81 -2.29 -3.06
N GLU A 244 8.67 -3.30 -3.92
CA GLU A 244 7.72 -3.28 -5.05
C GLU A 244 6.27 -3.15 -4.59
N VAL A 245 5.91 -3.87 -3.52
CA VAL A 245 4.56 -3.85 -2.95
C VAL A 245 4.28 -2.49 -2.33
N VAL A 246 5.24 -1.94 -1.60
CA VAL A 246 5.10 -0.63 -0.95
C VAL A 246 4.93 0.49 -1.97
N PHE A 247 5.72 0.49 -3.03
CA PHE A 247 5.70 1.56 -4.03
C PHE A 247 4.49 1.45 -4.94
N SER A 248 4.13 0.24 -5.37
CA SER A 248 2.88 0.02 -6.11
C SER A 248 1.65 0.42 -5.27
N ALA A 249 1.64 0.09 -3.97
CA ALA A 249 0.57 0.52 -3.06
C ALA A 249 0.48 2.04 -2.92
N ALA A 250 1.61 2.76 -2.90
CA ALA A 250 1.62 4.21 -2.86
C ALA A 250 1.03 4.85 -4.13
N ILE A 251 1.35 4.33 -5.33
CA ILE A 251 0.73 4.81 -6.57
C ILE A 251 -0.78 4.56 -6.53
N MET A 252 -1.20 3.36 -6.14
CA MET A 252 -2.62 3.04 -5.98
C MET A 252 -3.28 3.98 -4.97
N ALA A 253 -2.62 4.30 -3.85
CA ALA A 253 -3.17 5.21 -2.86
C ALA A 253 -3.35 6.64 -3.36
N ILE A 254 -2.40 7.16 -4.15
CA ILE A 254 -2.52 8.49 -4.77
C ILE A 254 -3.75 8.54 -5.66
N ILE A 255 -3.95 7.52 -6.51
CA ILE A 255 -5.12 7.43 -7.40
C ILE A 255 -6.42 7.31 -6.58
N GLY A 256 -6.42 6.52 -5.51
CA GLY A 256 -7.56 6.40 -4.61
C GLY A 256 -7.90 7.72 -3.91
N ALA A 257 -6.90 8.49 -3.49
CA ALA A 257 -7.09 9.81 -2.91
C ALA A 257 -7.69 10.80 -3.90
N ILE A 258 -7.21 10.80 -5.15
CA ILE A 258 -7.76 11.63 -6.23
C ILE A 258 -9.21 11.26 -6.52
N ASN A 259 -9.52 9.97 -6.59
CA ASN A 259 -10.88 9.49 -6.86
C ASN A 259 -11.86 9.94 -5.78
N LEU A 260 -11.47 9.88 -4.50
CA LEU A 260 -12.33 10.37 -3.41
C LEU A 260 -12.45 11.90 -3.36
N GLN A 261 -11.42 12.65 -3.74
CA GLN A 261 -11.42 14.11 -3.64
C GLN A 261 -12.09 14.79 -4.85
N HIS A 262 -11.87 14.29 -6.06
CA HIS A 262 -12.31 14.90 -7.32
C HIS A 262 -13.33 14.06 -8.09
N GLY A 263 -13.64 12.87 -7.59
CA GLY A 263 -14.58 11.94 -8.22
C GLY A 263 -13.93 11.04 -9.27
N ALA A 264 -14.73 10.06 -9.72
CA ALA A 264 -14.28 9.02 -10.63
C ALA A 264 -13.86 9.58 -12.00
N ALA A 265 -14.63 10.50 -12.59
CA ALA A 265 -14.37 11.03 -13.94
C ALA A 265 -12.97 11.65 -14.08
N VAL A 266 -12.56 12.48 -13.12
CA VAL A 266 -11.22 13.10 -13.10
C VAL A 266 -10.14 12.03 -12.90
N SER A 267 -10.38 11.07 -12.00
CA SER A 267 -9.43 9.99 -11.74
C SER A 267 -9.22 9.09 -12.97
N SER A 268 -10.28 8.78 -13.72
CA SER A 268 -10.24 7.97 -14.94
C SER A 268 -9.40 8.63 -16.03
N ALA A 269 -9.57 9.94 -16.24
CA ALA A 269 -8.76 10.71 -17.19
C ALA A 269 -7.26 10.65 -16.81
N ILE A 270 -6.95 10.87 -15.52
CA ILE A 270 -5.57 10.81 -15.01
C ILE A 270 -4.98 9.41 -15.17
N ILE A 271 -5.73 8.35 -14.89
CA ILE A 271 -5.26 6.96 -15.06
C ILE A 271 -4.87 6.70 -16.50
N ARG A 272 -5.72 7.09 -17.46
CA ARG A 272 -5.46 6.87 -18.89
C ARG A 272 -4.26 7.70 -19.37
N ASP A 273 -4.21 8.98 -19.06
CA ASP A 273 -3.23 9.91 -19.60
C ASP A 273 -1.86 9.83 -18.91
N ARG A 274 -1.85 9.54 -17.60
CA ARG A 274 -0.62 9.64 -16.79
C ARG A 274 -0.09 8.29 -16.35
N ILE A 275 -0.95 7.30 -16.16
CA ILE A 275 -0.53 5.97 -15.73
C ILE A 275 -0.33 5.09 -16.96
N PHE A 276 -1.37 4.80 -17.74
CA PHE A 276 -1.27 3.85 -18.85
C PHE A 276 -0.25 4.24 -19.91
N LEU A 277 -0.14 5.52 -20.26
CA LEU A 277 0.88 6.00 -21.21
C LEU A 277 2.32 5.86 -20.69
N LYS A 278 2.53 5.89 -19.38
CA LYS A 278 3.86 5.81 -18.75
C LYS A 278 4.22 4.40 -18.27
N LEU A 279 3.29 3.45 -18.33
CA LEU A 279 3.61 2.06 -18.00
C LEU A 279 4.59 1.50 -19.05
N PRO A 280 5.63 0.78 -18.64
CA PRO A 280 6.48 0.08 -19.59
C PRO A 280 5.61 -0.89 -20.39
N LYS A 281 5.63 -0.74 -21.72
CA LYS A 281 4.99 -1.70 -22.62
C LYS A 281 5.65 -3.05 -22.35
N SER A 282 4.82 -4.08 -22.22
CA SER A 282 5.25 -5.46 -21.98
C SER A 282 6.23 -5.89 -23.08
N THR A 283 7.52 -5.62 -22.90
CA THR A 283 8.55 -6.54 -23.33
C THR A 283 8.32 -7.76 -22.45
N LEU A 284 7.64 -8.76 -23.01
CA LEU A 284 7.84 -10.13 -22.55
C LEU A 284 9.36 -10.26 -22.31
N PRO A 285 9.82 -10.76 -21.16
CA PRO A 285 11.22 -11.16 -21.10
C PRO A 285 11.41 -12.09 -22.29
N ALA A 286 12.24 -11.67 -23.26
CA ALA A 286 12.86 -12.62 -24.17
C ALA A 286 13.33 -13.72 -23.24
N SER A 287 12.86 -14.94 -23.52
CA SER A 287 13.24 -16.17 -22.84
C SER A 287 14.59 -15.99 -22.18
N ALA A 288 14.66 -16.18 -20.86
CA ALA A 288 15.94 -16.28 -20.16
C ALA A 288 16.88 -17.10 -21.05
N PRO A 289 18.14 -16.68 -21.27
CA PRO A 289 19.09 -17.54 -21.95
C PRO A 289 19.00 -18.88 -21.23
N GLN A 290 18.60 -19.91 -21.97
CA GLN A 290 18.80 -21.26 -21.51
C GLN A 290 20.31 -21.33 -21.30
N ASP A 291 20.67 -21.25 -20.02
CA ASP A 291 22.01 -21.52 -19.56
C ASP A 291 22.29 -22.93 -20.08
N SER A 292 23.04 -22.99 -21.17
CA SER A 292 23.60 -24.21 -21.71
C SER A 292 24.56 -24.71 -20.64
N THR A 293 24.01 -25.45 -19.68
CA THR A 293 24.77 -26.40 -18.91
C THR A 293 25.19 -27.49 -19.89
N ASP A 294 26.25 -27.21 -20.63
CA ASP A 294 27.23 -28.21 -21.03
C ASP A 294 27.70 -28.86 -19.72
N ASP A 295 27.07 -29.97 -19.37
CA ASP A 295 27.53 -30.87 -18.32
C ASP A 295 28.58 -31.81 -18.95
N PRO A 296 29.88 -31.66 -18.65
CA PRO A 296 30.93 -32.49 -19.24
C PRO A 296 30.96 -33.93 -18.67
N ARG A 297 29.91 -34.38 -17.98
CA ARG A 297 29.85 -35.69 -17.32
C ARG A 297 28.91 -36.70 -17.96
N GLN A 298 28.38 -36.41 -19.16
CA GLN A 298 27.57 -37.37 -19.95
C GLN A 298 28.21 -37.77 -21.29
N ARG A 299 29.53 -37.60 -21.44
CA ARG A 299 30.32 -38.21 -22.51
C ARG A 299 31.25 -39.28 -21.93
N SER A 300 30.75 -40.50 -21.75
CA SER A 300 31.65 -41.66 -21.61
C SER A 300 31.04 -43.00 -22.00
N ASP A 301 29.71 -43.17 -22.07
CA ASP A 301 29.17 -44.54 -22.13
C ASP A 301 28.58 -44.94 -23.50
N ALA A 302 28.56 -44.04 -24.48
CA ALA A 302 28.05 -44.33 -25.83
C ALA A 302 29.13 -44.35 -26.93
N GLN A 303 30.41 -44.11 -26.60
CA GLN A 303 31.53 -44.10 -27.56
C GLN A 303 32.55 -45.23 -27.34
N ILE A 304 32.25 -46.20 -26.47
CA ILE A 304 33.15 -47.34 -26.19
C ILE A 304 32.70 -48.63 -26.92
N VAL A 305 31.53 -48.64 -27.57
CA VAL A 305 31.00 -49.85 -28.23
C VAL A 305 31.21 -49.86 -29.76
N GLU A 306 31.57 -48.74 -30.39
CA GLU A 306 31.81 -48.71 -31.85
C GLU A 306 33.29 -48.78 -32.28
N ASP A 307 34.25 -48.52 -31.38
CA ASP A 307 35.70 -48.51 -31.73
C ASP A 307 36.41 -49.88 -31.57
N LEU A 308 35.67 -50.96 -31.29
CA LEU A 308 36.22 -52.33 -31.19
C LEU A 308 35.74 -53.29 -32.31
N SER A 309 35.00 -52.81 -33.30
CA SER A 309 34.41 -53.66 -34.36
C SER A 309 34.99 -53.44 -35.77
N SER A 310 36.04 -52.65 -35.95
CA SER A 310 36.61 -52.35 -37.28
C SER A 310 38.12 -52.49 -37.34
N ALA A 311 38.63 -53.65 -36.92
CA ALA A 311 40.01 -54.07 -37.15
C ALA A 311 40.09 -55.56 -37.51
N SER A 312 39.72 -55.92 -38.75
CA SER A 312 40.31 -57.07 -39.47
C SER A 312 39.79 -57.14 -40.91
N GLN A 313 40.62 -56.84 -41.91
CA GLN A 313 41.06 -57.80 -42.93
C GLN A 313 41.97 -57.16 -43.98
N PRO A 314 42.85 -57.96 -44.65
CA PRO A 314 44.16 -57.50 -45.09
C PRO A 314 44.28 -57.20 -46.59
N LYS A 315 45.46 -56.66 -46.90
CA LYS A 315 46.00 -56.19 -48.17
C LYS A 315 45.93 -57.22 -49.31
N GLU A 316 45.52 -56.75 -50.50
CA GLU A 316 45.99 -57.28 -51.78
C GLU A 316 46.76 -56.17 -52.53
N GLN A 317 48.01 -56.47 -52.88
CA GLN A 317 48.79 -55.81 -53.92
C GLN A 317 49.30 -56.92 -54.84
N LEU A 318 48.74 -57.03 -56.04
CA LEU A 318 49.37 -57.12 -57.37
C LEU A 318 48.34 -57.55 -58.41
#